data_AF-A0AAV0RFY2-F1
#
_entry.id   AF-A0AAV0RFY2-F1
#
_cell.length_a   1.000
_cell.length_b   1.000
_cell.length_c   1.000
_cell.angle_alpha   90.00
_cell.angle_beta   90.00
_cell.angle_gamma   90.00
#
_symmetry.space_group_name_H-M   'P 1'
#
loop_
_entity.id
_entity.type
_entity.pdbx_description
1 polymer ?
#
loop_
_entity_poly.entity_id
_entity_poly.type
_entity_poly.pdbx_seq_one_letter_code
_entity_poly.pdbx_strand_id
1 'polypeptide(L)'
;EGISFFALGFSAQRGKYRGGGAEGFRDRRSFEGRRLQQLFAAVTMQGKPRKVRKEEVVTREYNINLHKRLHGCTFKKKAPKAIKEIRKFAQKAMGTTDVRVDVKLNKQIWSRGIRSVPRRVRVRIARKRNDEEDAKEEFYSLVTVAEIPAEGLKGLGTKVIEEDE
;
A
#
# COMPACT_ATOMS: atom_id res chain seq x y z
N GLU A 1 -47.01 -24.38 46.65
CA GLU A 1 -47.18 -23.15 45.86
C GLU A 1 -46.73 -23.48 44.44
N GLY A 2 -47.61 -24.04 43.60
CA GLY A 2 -48.42 -23.30 42.61
C GLY A 2 -47.59 -23.07 41.33
N ILE A 3 -47.95 -23.41 40.09
CA ILE A 3 -49.21 -23.70 39.40
C ILE A 3 -48.85 -24.51 38.13
N SER A 4 -49.68 -25.48 37.78
CA SER A 4 -49.69 -26.28 36.54
C SER A 4 -50.20 -25.49 35.31
N PHE A 5 -50.31 -26.18 34.16
CA PHE A 5 -51.03 -25.84 32.92
C PHE A 5 -50.25 -25.08 31.85
N PHE A 6 -50.46 -25.26 30.54
CA PHE A 6 -51.03 -26.30 29.68
C PHE A 6 -50.84 -25.76 28.24
N ALA A 7 -50.91 -26.65 27.28
CA ALA A 7 -50.79 -26.42 25.85
C ALA A 7 -51.72 -25.34 25.25
N LEU A 8 -51.33 -24.85 24.07
CA LEU A 8 -52.10 -24.46 22.86
C LEU A 8 -51.22 -23.43 22.11
N GLY A 9 -50.92 -23.48 20.80
CA GLY A 9 -51.70 -23.92 19.65
C GLY A 9 -51.76 -22.74 18.65
N PHE A 10 -51.65 -23.03 17.34
CA PHE A 10 -51.75 -22.11 16.18
C PHE A 10 -50.53 -21.20 15.89
N SER A 11 -50.06 -20.98 14.66
CA SER A 11 -50.71 -21.07 13.35
C SER A 11 -49.68 -21.33 12.23
N ALA A 12 -50.09 -22.13 11.25
CA ALA A 12 -49.38 -22.41 10.02
C ALA A 12 -49.65 -21.34 8.95
N GLN A 13 -48.63 -20.98 8.16
CA GLN A 13 -48.86 -20.46 6.81
C GLN A 13 -48.09 -21.31 5.79
N ARG A 14 -48.86 -21.88 4.86
CA ARG A 14 -48.46 -22.80 3.80
C ARG A 14 -47.70 -22.07 2.69
N GLY A 15 -46.53 -22.58 2.31
CA GLY A 15 -45.91 -22.31 1.01
C GLY A 15 -46.01 -23.56 0.12
N LYS A 16 -47.08 -23.65 -0.67
CA LYS A 16 -47.25 -24.65 -1.75
C LYS A 16 -46.38 -24.23 -2.94
N TYR A 17 -45.48 -25.09 -3.42
CA TYR A 17 -45.30 -25.29 -4.87
C TYR A 17 -44.94 -26.75 -5.15
N ARG A 18 -45.82 -27.41 -5.90
CA ARG A 18 -45.71 -28.78 -6.42
C ARG A 18 -45.11 -28.71 -7.83
N GLY A 19 -44.18 -29.61 -8.13
CA GLY A 19 -44.31 -30.51 -9.29
C GLY A 19 -43.49 -30.21 -10.55
N GLY A 20 -42.87 -31.28 -11.07
CA GLY A 20 -42.41 -31.47 -12.45
C GLY A 20 -40.90 -31.31 -12.60
N GLY A 21 -40.06 -32.34 -12.81
CA GLY A 21 -40.31 -33.65 -13.41
C GLY A 21 -39.77 -33.71 -14.83
N ALA A 22 -38.53 -34.23 -14.94
CA ALA A 22 -37.98 -35.04 -16.03
C ALA A 22 -37.89 -34.50 -17.48
N GLU A 23 -36.63 -34.55 -17.95
CA GLU A 23 -36.19 -35.17 -19.20
C GLU A 23 -36.43 -34.49 -20.56
N GLY A 24 -35.31 -34.33 -21.29
CA GLY A 24 -35.30 -34.72 -22.69
C GLY A 24 -34.57 -33.79 -23.66
N PHE A 25 -33.32 -34.17 -23.98
CA PHE A 25 -32.95 -34.49 -25.37
C PHE A 25 -32.66 -33.32 -26.34
N ARG A 26 -31.38 -33.03 -26.59
CA ARG A 26 -30.60 -33.59 -27.73
C ARG A 26 -29.17 -33.03 -27.77
N ASP A 27 -28.27 -34.00 -27.79
CA ASP A 27 -26.84 -33.97 -28.06
C ASP A 27 -26.51 -33.52 -29.50
N ARG A 28 -25.42 -32.76 -29.69
CA ARG A 28 -24.24 -33.16 -30.48
C ARG A 28 -23.44 -32.01 -31.08
N ARG A 29 -22.13 -32.04 -30.75
CA ARG A 29 -20.98 -31.69 -31.63
C ARG A 29 -20.84 -30.16 -31.87
N SER A 30 -19.68 -29.53 -31.80
CA SER A 30 -18.31 -29.99 -31.99
C SER A 30 -17.36 -28.81 -31.72
N PHE A 31 -16.13 -29.16 -31.34
CA PHE A 31 -14.89 -28.40 -31.57
C PHE A 31 -14.58 -27.20 -30.66
N GLU A 32 -13.28 -27.12 -30.30
CA GLU A 32 -12.59 -26.06 -29.54
C GLU A 32 -12.90 -26.04 -28.03
N GLY A 33 -11.97 -26.24 -27.11
CA GLY A 33 -10.54 -26.42 -27.18
C GLY A 33 -10.05 -26.72 -25.76
N ARG A 34 -9.64 -27.97 -25.54
CA ARG A 34 -8.87 -28.41 -24.36
C ARG A 34 -7.46 -27.80 -24.40
N ARG A 35 -7.38 -26.47 -24.32
CA ARG A 35 -6.11 -25.72 -24.40
C ARG A 35 -6.07 -24.51 -23.48
N LEU A 36 -6.74 -24.57 -22.33
CA LEU A 36 -6.63 -23.55 -21.28
C LEU A 36 -6.41 -24.15 -19.87
N GLN A 37 -5.68 -25.25 -19.79
CA GLN A 37 -5.09 -25.72 -18.52
C GLN A 37 -3.57 -25.90 -18.56
N GLN A 38 -2.90 -25.54 -19.68
CA GLN A 38 -1.43 -25.63 -19.80
C GLN A 38 -0.70 -24.27 -19.91
N LEU A 39 -1.38 -23.14 -19.68
CA LEU A 39 -0.75 -21.80 -19.68
C LEU A 39 -0.68 -21.13 -18.30
N PHE A 40 -1.02 -21.84 -17.23
CA PHE A 40 -0.86 -21.33 -15.85
C PHE A 40 0.33 -21.95 -15.10
N ALA A 41 1.01 -22.94 -15.65
CA ALA A 41 2.12 -23.66 -14.99
C ALA A 41 3.53 -23.31 -15.53
N ALA A 42 3.63 -22.48 -16.59
CA ALA A 42 4.90 -22.18 -17.27
C ALA A 42 5.35 -20.71 -17.16
N VAL A 43 5.04 -20.04 -16.05
CA VAL A 43 5.75 -18.81 -15.61
C VAL A 43 6.39 -19.10 -14.25
N THR A 44 7.18 -20.16 -14.21
CA THR A 44 8.26 -20.33 -13.23
C THR A 44 9.41 -19.41 -13.65
N MET A 45 9.43 -18.20 -13.09
CA MET A 45 10.67 -17.43 -12.98
C MET A 45 11.06 -17.37 -11.52
N GLN A 46 12.07 -18.17 -11.19
CA GLN A 46 12.79 -18.17 -9.93
C GLN A 46 13.47 -16.81 -9.73
N GLY A 47 12.78 -15.88 -9.09
CA GLY A 47 13.42 -14.77 -8.41
C GLY A 47 13.73 -15.21 -6.98
N LYS A 48 14.97 -15.63 -6.69
CA LYS A 48 15.45 -15.68 -5.30
C LYS A 48 15.07 -14.34 -4.65
N PRO A 49 14.36 -14.30 -3.51
CA PRO A 49 14.11 -13.03 -2.84
C PRO A 49 15.48 -12.42 -2.57
N ARG A 50 15.80 -11.30 -3.22
CA ARG A 50 17.06 -10.58 -2.98
C ARG A 50 17.13 -10.37 -1.47
N LYS A 51 18.11 -10.99 -0.83
CA LYS A 51 18.37 -10.86 0.61
C LYS A 51 18.51 -9.35 0.85
N VAL A 52 17.47 -8.75 1.44
CA VAL A 52 17.50 -7.32 1.78
C VAL A 52 18.64 -7.18 2.76
N ARG A 53 19.72 -6.50 2.36
CA ARG A 53 20.82 -6.17 3.27
C ARG A 53 20.23 -5.24 4.34
N LYS A 54 19.83 -5.82 5.46
CA LYS A 54 19.10 -5.12 6.51
C LYS A 54 20.04 -4.31 7.39
N GLU A 55 21.32 -4.67 7.47
CA GLU A 55 22.28 -4.02 8.37
C GLU A 55 22.95 -2.74 7.84
N GLU A 56 23.00 -2.45 6.54
CA GLU A 56 23.84 -1.35 6.03
C GLU A 56 23.20 0.05 6.23
N VAL A 57 23.97 1.07 6.64
CA VAL A 57 23.57 2.47 6.53
C VAL A 57 23.39 2.77 5.05
N VAL A 58 22.23 3.30 4.65
CA VAL A 58 21.93 3.53 3.24
C VAL A 58 21.23 4.86 3.07
N THR A 59 21.72 5.65 2.12
CA THR A 59 21.07 6.88 1.66
C THR A 59 20.50 6.66 0.25
N ARG A 60 19.22 6.98 0.05
CA ARG A 60 18.55 6.86 -1.24
C ARG A 60 17.72 8.09 -1.55
N GLU A 61 17.76 8.51 -2.79
CA GLU A 61 16.86 9.51 -3.33
C GLU A 61 15.68 8.86 -4.08
N TYR A 62 14.49 9.30 -3.70
CA TYR A 62 13.24 8.85 -4.28
C TYR A 62 12.46 10.03 -4.87
N ASN A 63 11.68 9.74 -5.91
CA ASN A 63 10.65 10.65 -6.41
C ASN A 63 9.28 10.16 -5.91
N ILE A 64 8.70 10.89 -4.95
CA ILE A 64 7.41 10.53 -4.37
C ILE A 64 6.30 11.20 -5.17
N ASN A 65 5.46 10.38 -5.82
CA ASN A 65 4.25 10.86 -6.47
C ASN A 65 3.12 11.09 -5.44
N LEU A 66 3.00 12.32 -4.96
CA LEU A 66 1.96 12.72 -4.01
C LEU A 66 0.57 12.81 -4.65
N HIS A 67 0.49 13.14 -5.94
CA HIS A 67 -0.79 13.25 -6.64
C HIS A 67 -1.59 11.93 -6.58
N LYS A 68 -0.94 10.79 -6.85
CA LYS A 68 -1.59 9.47 -6.76
C LYS A 68 -1.98 9.11 -5.32
N ARG A 69 -1.15 9.43 -4.34
CA ARG A 69 -1.37 9.11 -2.91
C ARG A 69 -2.46 9.96 -2.26
N LEU A 70 -2.66 11.18 -2.77
CA LEU A 70 -3.64 12.15 -2.27
C LEU A 70 -4.92 12.19 -3.10
N HIS A 71 -5.09 11.26 -4.04
CA HIS A 71 -6.31 11.15 -4.80
C HIS A 71 -7.51 10.90 -3.88
N GLY A 72 -8.64 11.58 -4.14
CA GLY A 72 -9.87 11.42 -3.35
C GLY A 72 -9.82 11.95 -1.90
N CYS A 73 -8.78 12.69 -1.49
CA CYS A 73 -8.75 13.27 -0.15
C CYS A 73 -9.45 14.64 -0.09
N THR A 74 -10.10 14.95 1.02
CA THR A 74 -10.67 16.28 1.29
C THR A 74 -9.58 17.34 1.33
N PHE A 75 -9.83 18.51 0.72
CA PHE A 75 -8.83 19.58 0.60
C PHE A 75 -8.27 20.06 1.93
N LYS A 76 -9.09 20.10 3.00
CA LYS A 76 -8.66 20.48 4.36
C LYS A 76 -7.65 19.50 4.99
N LYS A 77 -7.52 18.28 4.46
CA LYS A 77 -6.63 17.25 5.02
C LYS A 77 -5.47 16.92 4.08
N LYS A 78 -5.32 17.62 2.95
CA LYS A 78 -4.42 17.20 1.86
C LYS A 78 -2.94 17.33 2.22
N ALA A 79 -2.49 18.49 2.72
CA ALA A 79 -1.10 18.64 3.20
C ALA A 79 -0.76 17.76 4.42
N PRO A 80 -1.61 17.69 5.48
CA PRO A 80 -1.37 16.75 6.59
C PRO A 80 -1.31 15.28 6.13
N LYS A 81 -2.18 14.88 5.19
CA LYS A 81 -2.16 13.53 4.62
C LYS A 81 -0.90 13.30 3.79
N ALA A 82 -0.38 14.31 3.09
CA ALA A 82 0.85 14.20 2.31
C ALA A 82 2.04 13.81 3.18
N ILE A 83 2.20 14.46 4.33
CA ILE A 83 3.28 14.16 5.28
C ILE A 83 3.13 12.74 5.84
N LYS A 84 1.90 12.34 6.19
CA LYS A 84 1.63 10.96 6.64
C LYS A 84 1.99 9.93 5.57
N GLU A 85 1.67 10.21 4.31
CA GLU A 85 1.99 9.32 3.19
C GLU A 85 3.49 9.27 2.88
N ILE A 86 4.24 10.35 3.11
CA ILE A 86 5.71 10.36 3.02
C ILE A 86 6.31 9.52 4.15
N ARG A 87 5.81 9.65 5.39
CA ARG A 87 6.26 8.82 6.52
C ARG A 87 6.03 7.33 6.25
N LYS A 88 4.83 6.96 5.79
CA LYS A 88 4.51 5.57 5.40
C LYS A 88 5.42 5.07 4.27
N PHE A 89 5.75 5.93 3.32
CA PHE A 89 6.66 5.56 2.24
C PHE A 89 8.07 5.28 2.76
N ALA A 90 8.61 6.14 3.63
CA ALA A 90 9.91 5.96 4.25
C ALA A 90 9.96 4.68 5.09
N GLN A 91 8.96 4.45 5.94
CA GLN A 91 8.83 3.22 6.74
C GLN A 91 8.84 1.97 5.86
N LYS A 92 8.11 1.97 4.74
CA LYS A 92 8.10 0.82 3.82
C LYS A 92 9.41 0.65 3.04
N ALA A 93 10.07 1.74 2.66
CA ALA A 93 11.27 1.71 1.83
C ALA A 93 12.53 1.32 2.61
N MET A 94 12.64 1.80 3.86
CA MET A 94 13.81 1.58 4.73
C MET A 94 13.58 0.50 5.80
N GLY A 95 12.33 0.17 6.11
CA GLY A 95 11.97 -0.85 7.10
C GLY A 95 12.16 -0.40 8.56
N THR A 96 12.25 0.90 8.83
CA THR A 96 12.34 1.46 10.20
C THR A 96 10.97 1.94 10.67
N THR A 97 10.65 1.84 11.97
CA THR A 97 9.41 2.44 12.48
C THR A 97 9.61 3.89 12.92
N ASP A 98 10.80 4.25 13.41
CA ASP A 98 11.17 5.66 13.61
C ASP A 98 11.49 6.35 12.27
N VAL A 99 10.71 7.39 11.96
CA VAL A 99 10.85 8.22 10.76
C VAL A 99 10.76 9.69 11.14
N ARG A 100 11.91 10.36 11.04
CA ARG A 100 12.08 11.78 11.34
C ARG A 100 11.99 12.58 10.04
N VAL A 101 11.03 13.49 9.97
CA VAL A 101 10.79 14.34 8.79
C VAL A 101 11.44 15.70 9.04
N ASP A 102 12.33 16.11 8.14
CA ASP A 102 13.01 17.40 8.26
C ASP A 102 12.06 18.60 8.10
N VAL A 103 12.43 19.70 8.73
CA VAL A 103 11.67 20.95 8.72
C VAL A 103 11.62 21.55 7.31
N LYS A 104 12.70 21.43 6.51
CA LYS A 104 12.71 21.96 5.13
C LYS A 104 11.70 21.21 4.25
N LEU A 105 11.58 19.89 4.42
CA LEU A 105 10.59 19.09 3.71
C LEU A 105 9.17 19.47 4.11
N ASN A 106 8.94 19.69 5.41
CA ASN A 106 7.66 20.19 5.89
C ASN A 106 7.33 21.54 5.25
N LYS A 107 8.25 22.52 5.27
CA LYS A 107 8.05 23.83 4.64
C LYS A 107 7.73 23.71 3.14
N GLN A 108 8.43 22.84 2.41
CA GLN A 108 8.18 22.63 0.98
C GLN A 108 6.76 22.10 0.71
N ILE A 109 6.29 21.16 1.51
CA ILE A 109 4.93 20.59 1.37
C ILE A 109 3.85 21.63 1.67
N TRP A 110 4.09 22.48 2.66
CA TRP A 110 3.15 23.53 3.10
C TRP A 110 3.27 24.85 2.32
N SER A 111 4.30 25.03 1.50
CA SER A 111 4.60 26.28 0.77
C SER A 111 3.44 26.86 -0.04
N ARG A 112 2.62 25.99 -0.65
CA ARG A 112 1.47 26.34 -1.50
C ARG A 112 0.13 26.29 -0.74
N GLY A 113 0.17 26.12 0.59
CA GLY A 113 -0.97 26.00 1.46
C GLY A 113 -1.61 24.60 1.49
N ILE A 114 -2.67 24.47 2.30
CA ILE A 114 -3.26 23.17 2.67
C ILE A 114 -3.90 22.41 1.50
N ARG A 115 -4.45 23.12 0.51
CA ARG A 115 -5.20 22.55 -0.63
C ARG A 115 -4.29 22.13 -1.78
N SER A 116 -3.12 22.74 -1.92
CA SER A 116 -2.30 22.72 -3.14
C SER A 116 -0.93 22.10 -2.87
N VAL A 117 -0.89 20.81 -2.57
CA VAL A 117 0.38 20.09 -2.34
C VAL A 117 1.13 19.90 -3.66
N PRO A 118 2.48 20.01 -3.70
CA PRO A 118 3.28 19.65 -4.87
C PRO A 118 2.93 18.25 -5.41
N ARG A 119 2.83 18.12 -6.75
CA ARG A 119 2.41 16.84 -7.37
C ARG A 119 3.42 15.72 -7.15
N ARG A 120 4.71 16.06 -7.20
CA ARG A 120 5.86 15.19 -6.99
C ARG A 120 6.87 15.91 -6.12
N VAL A 121 7.52 15.17 -5.22
CA VAL A 121 8.60 15.70 -4.39
C VAL A 121 9.78 14.74 -4.46
N ARG A 122 10.97 15.30 -4.72
CA ARG A 122 12.22 14.55 -4.65
C ARG A 122 12.71 14.59 -3.21
N VAL A 123 12.90 13.41 -2.63
CA VAL A 123 13.20 13.24 -1.21
C VAL A 123 14.42 12.36 -1.08
N ARG A 124 15.36 12.77 -0.24
CA ARG A 124 16.47 11.94 0.21
C ARG A 124 16.07 11.31 1.54
N ILE A 125 16.23 10.00 1.62
CA ILE A 125 15.98 9.23 2.83
C ILE A 125 17.32 8.62 3.23
N ALA A 126 17.82 8.99 4.40
CA ALA A 126 19.02 8.42 4.99
C ALA A 126 18.61 7.55 6.17
N ARG A 127 18.98 6.27 6.14
CA ARG A 127 18.84 5.38 7.30
C ARG A 127 20.13 5.47 8.11
N LYS A 128 20.07 6.08 9.29
CA LYS A 128 21.21 6.27 10.20
C LYS A 128 21.06 5.39 11.44
N ARG A 129 22.19 5.01 12.04
CA ARG A 129 22.20 4.35 13.35
C ARG A 129 21.86 5.37 14.42
N ASN A 130 21.12 4.95 15.43
CA ASN A 130 20.78 5.78 16.57
C ASN A 130 21.88 5.69 17.64
N ASP A 131 22.28 6.82 18.20
CA ASP A 131 23.33 6.92 19.21
C ASP A 131 22.79 7.03 20.64
N GLU A 132 21.46 7.16 20.79
CA GLU A 132 20.77 7.23 22.10
C GLU A 132 20.62 5.83 22.73
N GLU A 133 21.18 5.64 23.93
CA GLU A 133 21.24 4.36 24.66
C GLU A 133 19.84 3.80 25.04
N ASP A 134 18.83 4.66 25.20
CA ASP A 134 17.46 4.28 25.58
C ASP A 134 16.52 3.99 24.37
N ALA A 135 17.06 3.96 23.15
CA ALA A 135 16.24 3.84 21.96
C ALA A 135 15.70 2.41 21.74
N LYS A 136 14.39 2.31 21.49
CA LYS A 136 13.72 1.03 21.18
C LYS A 136 14.15 0.42 19.84
N GLU A 137 14.68 1.23 18.92
CA GLU A 137 15.15 0.79 17.60
C GLU A 137 16.56 1.28 17.33
N GLU A 138 17.38 0.42 16.73
CA GLU A 138 18.78 0.71 16.38
C GLU A 138 18.92 1.71 15.22
N PHE A 139 17.92 1.78 14.33
CA PHE A 139 17.97 2.62 13.13
C PHE A 139 16.79 3.56 13.06
N TYR A 140 17.06 4.81 12.68
CA TYR A 140 16.03 5.77 12.31
C TYR A 140 16.20 6.22 10.86
N SER A 141 15.08 6.59 10.23
CA SER A 141 15.11 7.18 8.89
C SER A 141 14.95 8.70 8.98
N LEU A 142 15.95 9.45 8.51
CA LEU A 142 15.86 10.89 8.32
C LEU A 142 15.43 11.20 6.88
N VAL A 143 14.38 12.00 6.74
CA VAL A 143 13.78 12.36 5.46
C VAL A 143 14.02 13.83 5.17
N THR A 144 14.86 14.13 4.18
CA THR A 144 15.24 15.49 3.76
C THR A 144 14.76 15.80 2.34
N VAL A 145 14.68 17.10 2.00
CA VAL A 145 14.45 17.52 0.61
C VAL A 145 15.71 17.26 -0.18
N ALA A 146 15.59 16.60 -1.33
CA ALA A 146 16.68 16.49 -2.28
C ALA A 146 16.60 17.64 -3.29
N GLU A 147 17.75 18.10 -3.76
CA GLU A 147 17.83 19.11 -4.80
C GLU A 147 17.26 18.56 -6.10
N ILE A 148 16.39 19.35 -6.73
CA ILE A 148 15.82 19.01 -8.03
C ILE A 148 16.83 19.49 -9.06
N PRO A 149 17.48 18.62 -9.85
CA PRO A 149 18.39 19.06 -10.90
C PRO A 149 17.63 19.92 -11.92
N ALA A 150 18.32 20.89 -12.52
CA ALA A 150 17.73 21.87 -13.45
C ALA A 150 17.04 21.22 -14.66
N GLU A 151 17.42 20.00 -15.02
CA GLU A 151 16.85 19.18 -16.11
C GLU A 151 15.42 18.66 -15.83
N GLY A 152 14.92 18.84 -14.60
CA GLY A 152 13.55 18.53 -14.21
C GLY A 152 13.33 17.11 -13.67
N LEU A 153 12.07 16.79 -13.36
CA LEU A 153 11.66 15.56 -12.65
C LEU A 153 11.42 14.34 -13.56
N LYS A 154 11.77 14.43 -14.84
CA LYS A 154 11.48 13.39 -15.85
C LYS A 154 12.65 12.38 -15.87
N GLY A 155 12.35 11.09 -15.82
CA GLY A 155 13.37 10.02 -15.88
C GLY A 155 14.16 9.77 -14.58
N LEU A 156 14.05 10.63 -13.57
CA LEU A 156 14.72 10.44 -12.28
C LEU A 156 14.04 9.34 -11.45
N GLY A 157 14.56 8.11 -11.57
CA GLY A 157 14.22 6.96 -10.75
C GLY A 157 14.82 7.02 -9.34
N THR A 158 14.86 5.87 -8.66
CA THR A 158 15.56 5.73 -7.37
C THR A 158 17.06 5.80 -7.61
N LYS A 159 17.75 6.72 -6.92
CA LYS A 159 19.22 6.80 -6.93
C LYS A 159 19.72 6.40 -5.54
N VAL A 160 20.63 5.43 -5.46
CA VAL A 160 21.38 5.17 -4.22
C VAL A 160 22.51 6.19 -4.17
N ILE A 161 22.66 6.86 -3.04
CA ILE A 161 23.77 7.78 -2.79
C ILE A 161 24.68 7.10 -1.79
N GLU A 162 25.89 6.86 -2.23
CA GLU A 162 27.02 6.58 -1.36
C GLU A 162 27.49 7.95 -0.88
N GLU A 163 27.21 8.27 0.40
CA GLU A 163 27.88 9.40 1.04
C GLU A 163 29.28 8.87 1.38
N ASP A 164 30.18 8.95 0.40
CA ASP A 164 31.62 8.86 0.67
C ASP A 164 31.97 10.08 1.53
N GLU A 165 32.51 9.80 2.71
CA GLU A 165 32.84 10.77 3.76
C GLU A 165 33.72 11.93 3.28
#